data_AF-A0A662KDX0-F1
#
_entry.id   AF-A0A662KDX0-F1
#
_cell.length_a   1.000
_cell.length_b   1.000
_cell.length_c   1.000
_cell.angle_alpha   90.00
_cell.angle_beta   90.00
_cell.angle_gamma   90.00
#
_symmetry.space_group_name_H-M   'P 1'
#
loop_
_entity.id
_entity.type
_entity.pdbx_description
1 polymer ?
#
loop_
_entity_poly.entity_id
_entity_poly.type
_entity_poly.pdbx_seq_one_letter_code
_entity_poly.pdbx_strand_id
1 'polypeptide(L)'
;MALLVGCERENEVNVNPEEVKEHLIGEWRWEGNNQTGRWIFYENGTMLAEYTGKFAGAKSTTWWEYHIKGDEICFTNCSNPLLTPGCYKYEFLENYTILKVSYGDQVAYWYKVKD
;
A
#
# COMPACT_ATOMS: atom_id res chain seq x y z
N MET A 1 46.43 1.86 -21.34
CA MET A 1 45.82 2.46 -20.13
C MET A 1 44.82 3.50 -20.59
N ALA A 2 43.54 3.17 -20.51
CA ALA A 2 42.41 4.08 -20.64
C ALA A 2 41.28 3.46 -19.81
N LEU A 3 41.00 4.08 -18.67
CA LEU A 3 39.77 3.88 -17.89
C LEU A 3 38.59 4.53 -18.62
N LEU A 4 37.37 4.19 -18.18
CA LEU A 4 36.04 4.80 -18.40
C LEU A 4 35.08 3.78 -19.03
N VAL A 5 33.89 3.46 -18.51
CA VAL A 5 33.10 3.90 -17.35
C VAL A 5 32.34 2.66 -16.91
N GLY A 6 32.43 2.30 -15.63
CA GLY A 6 31.54 1.29 -15.05
C GLY A 6 30.11 1.83 -15.13
N CYS A 7 29.23 1.08 -15.80
CA CYS A 7 27.80 1.28 -15.70
C CYS A 7 27.46 1.07 -14.22
N GLU A 8 27.31 2.16 -13.47
CA GLU A 8 26.84 2.12 -12.09
C GLU A 8 25.51 1.39 -12.12
N ARG A 9 25.47 0.21 -11.50
CA ARG A 9 24.19 -0.43 -11.19
C ARG A 9 23.45 0.56 -10.33
N GLU A 10 22.38 1.14 -10.87
CA GLU A 10 21.34 1.71 -10.04
C GLU A 10 21.06 0.68 -8.94
N ASN A 11 21.11 1.13 -7.68
CA ASN A 11 20.72 0.31 -6.54
C ASN A 11 19.27 -0.11 -6.77
N GLU A 12 19.06 -1.26 -7.42
CA GLU A 12 17.86 -2.05 -7.22
C GLU A 12 17.84 -2.31 -5.72
N VAL A 13 17.03 -1.52 -5.01
CA VAL A 13 16.64 -1.85 -3.66
C VAL A 13 16.02 -3.23 -3.80
N ASN A 14 16.79 -4.25 -3.42
CA ASN A 14 16.39 -5.64 -3.48
C ASN A 14 15.40 -5.84 -2.34
N VAL A 15 14.22 -5.24 -2.49
CA VAL A 15 13.16 -5.29 -1.50
C VAL A 15 12.60 -6.70 -1.56
N ASN A 16 12.84 -7.49 -0.52
CA ASN A 16 12.25 -8.80 -0.41
C ASN A 16 10.71 -8.64 -0.26
N PRO A 17 9.90 -9.10 -1.23
CA PRO A 17 8.44 -8.95 -1.17
C PRO A 17 7.82 -9.57 0.08
N GLU A 18 8.43 -10.61 0.64
CA GLU A 18 7.92 -11.28 1.84
C GLU A 18 8.16 -10.44 3.10
N GLU A 19 9.32 -9.82 3.26
CA GLU A 19 9.61 -8.90 4.37
C GLU A 19 8.65 -7.69 4.37
N VAL A 20 8.33 -7.18 3.19
CA VAL A 20 7.35 -6.10 3.03
C VAL A 20 5.97 -6.54 3.49
N LYS A 21 5.53 -7.74 3.09
CA LYS A 21 4.25 -8.30 3.51
C LYS A 21 4.19 -8.46 5.03
N GLU A 22 5.26 -8.97 5.66
CA GLU A 22 5.37 -9.10 7.12
C GLU A 22 5.10 -7.77 7.82
N HIS A 23 5.68 -6.67 7.34
CA HIS A 23 5.45 -5.34 7.91
C HIS A 23 4.08 -4.74 7.55
N LEU A 24 3.48 -5.16 6.43
CA LEU A 24 2.15 -4.71 5.99
C LEU A 24 1.00 -5.36 6.79
N ILE A 25 1.11 -6.63 7.18
CA ILE A 25 0.03 -7.38 7.87
C ILE A 25 -0.49 -6.63 9.11
N GLY A 26 -1.82 -6.56 9.25
CA GLY A 26 -2.49 -5.90 10.38
C GLY A 26 -3.39 -4.73 9.95
N GLU A 27 -3.91 -4.00 10.94
CA GLU A 27 -4.82 -2.88 10.75
C GLU A 27 -4.06 -1.56 10.52
N TRP A 28 -4.48 -0.83 9.50
CA TRP A 28 -4.02 0.52 9.19
C TRP A 28 -5.21 1.47 9.12
N ARG A 29 -5.02 2.69 9.61
CA ARG A 29 -6.01 3.77 9.52
C ARG A 29 -5.51 4.90 8.64
N TRP A 30 -6.45 5.50 7.92
CA TRP A 30 -6.19 6.69 7.13
C TRP A 30 -7.30 7.71 7.38
N GLU A 31 -6.92 8.98 7.40
CA GLU A 31 -7.84 10.10 7.43
C GLU A 31 -7.46 11.10 6.34
N GLY A 32 -8.45 11.55 5.57
CA GLY A 32 -8.24 12.54 4.52
C GLY A 32 -9.54 12.90 3.83
N ASN A 33 -9.62 14.10 3.26
CA ASN A 33 -10.80 14.56 2.53
C ASN A 33 -12.14 14.41 3.29
N ASN A 34 -12.11 14.64 4.62
CA ASN A 34 -13.23 14.41 5.57
C ASN A 34 -13.77 12.98 5.56
N GLN A 35 -12.89 12.01 5.36
CA GLN A 35 -13.21 10.59 5.30
C GLN A 35 -12.22 9.86 6.21
N THR A 36 -12.66 8.71 6.72
CA THR A 36 -11.80 7.80 7.45
C THR A 36 -11.84 6.43 6.78
N GLY A 37 -10.70 5.77 6.73
CA GLY A 37 -10.53 4.45 6.16
C GLY A 37 -9.82 3.53 7.13
N ARG A 38 -10.17 2.26 7.06
CA ARG A 38 -9.50 1.16 7.75
C ARG A 38 -9.14 0.08 6.75
N TRP A 39 -7.86 -0.24 6.66
CA TRP A 39 -7.30 -1.25 5.77
C TRP A 39 -6.72 -2.38 6.60
N ILE A 40 -7.19 -3.61 6.42
CA ILE A 40 -6.73 -4.76 7.20
C ILE A 40 -6.06 -5.73 6.24
N PHE A 41 -4.75 -5.89 6.35
CA PHE A 41 -3.96 -6.79 5.53
C PHE A 41 -3.80 -8.16 6.20
N TYR A 42 -4.06 -9.22 5.44
CA TYR A 42 -3.99 -10.61 5.91
C TYR A 42 -2.83 -11.35 5.25
N GLU A 43 -2.27 -12.33 5.98
CA GLU A 43 -1.15 -13.17 5.52
C GLU A 43 -1.40 -13.89 4.19
N ASN A 44 -2.67 -14.21 3.89
CA ASN A 44 -3.05 -14.90 2.66
C ASN A 44 -3.03 -14.01 1.39
N GLY A 45 -2.55 -12.77 1.47
CA GLY A 45 -2.50 -11.85 0.34
C GLY A 45 -3.83 -11.14 0.04
N THR A 46 -4.75 -11.13 1.00
CA THR A 46 -6.01 -10.36 0.90
C THR A 46 -6.01 -9.15 1.82
N MET A 47 -6.80 -8.15 1.47
CA MET A 47 -6.98 -6.92 2.24
C MET A 47 -8.46 -6.58 2.33
N LEU A 48 -8.94 -6.31 3.55
CA LEU A 48 -10.28 -5.77 3.77
C LEU A 48 -10.21 -4.25 3.84
N ALA A 49 -10.98 -3.62 2.96
CA ALA A 49 -11.13 -2.19 2.86
C ALA A 49 -12.45 -1.72 3.45
N GLU A 50 -12.38 -0.98 4.56
CA GLU A 50 -13.53 -0.33 5.17
C GLU A 50 -13.40 1.18 5.05
N TYR A 51 -14.42 1.81 4.49
CA TYR A 51 -14.43 3.23 4.19
C TYR A 51 -15.66 3.88 4.82
N THR A 52 -15.47 4.99 5.52
CA THR A 52 -16.58 5.84 6.01
C THR A 52 -16.56 7.18 5.27
N GLY A 53 -17.58 7.38 4.44
CA GLY A 53 -17.69 8.53 3.56
C GLY A 53 -18.23 9.79 4.21
N LYS A 54 -17.92 10.92 3.56
CA LYS A 54 -18.25 12.29 3.96
C LYS A 54 -19.75 12.57 4.13
N PHE A 55 -20.62 11.86 3.41
CA PHE A 55 -22.06 12.09 3.42
C PHE A 55 -22.78 10.97 4.19
N ALA A 56 -23.49 11.35 5.26
CA ALA A 56 -24.29 10.50 6.13
C ALA A 56 -23.55 9.35 6.85
N GLY A 57 -22.21 9.38 6.89
CA GLY A 57 -21.42 8.28 7.47
C GLY A 57 -21.59 6.97 6.71
N ALA A 58 -21.86 7.03 5.40
CA ALA A 58 -22.03 5.87 4.56
C ALA A 58 -20.78 4.97 4.66
N LYS A 59 -20.99 3.72 5.05
CA LYS A 59 -19.93 2.73 5.18
C LYS A 59 -19.90 1.85 3.94
N SER A 60 -18.72 1.67 3.37
CA SER A 60 -18.47 0.68 2.34
C SER A 60 -17.45 -0.32 2.85
N THR A 61 -17.64 -1.58 2.50
CA THR A 61 -16.73 -2.67 2.82
C THR A 61 -16.42 -3.41 1.53
N THR A 62 -15.14 -3.63 1.23
CA THR A 62 -14.70 -4.24 -0.02
C THR A 62 -13.45 -5.08 0.22
N TRP A 63 -13.41 -6.27 -0.36
CA TRP A 63 -12.24 -7.14 -0.30
C TRP A 63 -11.34 -6.92 -1.51
N TRP A 64 -10.04 -6.95 -1.31
CA TRP A 64 -9.02 -6.86 -2.36
C TRP A 64 -8.03 -7.99 -2.20
N GLU A 65 -7.44 -8.42 -3.31
CA GLU A 65 -6.17 -9.14 -3.31
C GLU A 65 -5.06 -8.10 -3.45
N TYR A 66 -3.92 -8.32 -2.78
CA TYR A 66 -2.77 -7.46 -2.90
C TYR A 66 -1.48 -8.24 -3.18
N HIS A 67 -0.56 -7.61 -3.90
CA HIS A 67 0.77 -8.16 -4.16
C HIS A 67 1.81 -7.04 -4.24
N ILE A 68 3.06 -7.38 -3.92
CA ILE A 68 4.19 -6.46 -3.97
C ILE A 68 4.94 -6.68 -5.29
N LYS A 69 5.20 -5.58 -6.00
CA LYS A 69 5.94 -5.58 -7.26
C LYS A 69 6.99 -4.47 -7.21
N GLY A 70 8.20 -4.81 -6.77
CA GLY A 70 9.26 -3.82 -6.55
C GLY A 70 8.87 -2.82 -5.46
N ASP A 71 8.83 -1.53 -5.82
CA ASP A 71 8.44 -0.41 -4.95
C ASP A 71 6.93 -0.12 -4.95
N GLU A 72 6.12 -1.01 -5.53
CA GLU A 72 4.66 -0.85 -5.61
C GLU A 72 3.89 -1.92 -4.84
N ILE A 73 2.77 -1.51 -4.23
CA ILE A 73 1.69 -2.38 -3.75
C ILE A 73 0.57 -2.30 -4.78
N CYS A 74 0.20 -3.45 -5.34
CA CYS A 74 -0.86 -3.57 -6.32
C CYS A 74 -2.09 -4.22 -5.72
N PHE A 75 -3.27 -3.67 -6.01
CA PHE A 75 -4.57 -4.16 -5.55
C PHE A 75 -5.42 -4.60 -6.73
N THR A 76 -6.04 -5.77 -6.61
CA THR A 76 -6.98 -6.34 -7.59
C THR A 76 -8.26 -6.80 -6.89
N ASN A 77 -9.39 -6.72 -7.58
CA ASN A 77 -10.64 -7.31 -7.09
C ASN A 77 -11.25 -8.20 -8.18
N CYS A 78 -10.93 -9.49 -8.12
CA CYS A 78 -11.41 -10.46 -9.10
C CYS A 78 -12.92 -10.76 -8.98
N SER A 79 -13.54 -10.41 -7.84
CA SER A 79 -14.97 -10.67 -7.58
C SER A 79 -15.89 -9.56 -8.08
N ASN A 80 -15.38 -8.34 -8.28
CA ASN A 80 -16.15 -7.20 -8.74
C ASN A 80 -15.43 -6.45 -9.88
N PRO A 81 -15.80 -6.69 -11.14
CA PRO A 81 -15.13 -6.08 -12.29
C PRO A 81 -15.38 -4.57 -12.44
N LEU A 82 -16.30 -3.99 -11.65
CA LEU A 82 -16.54 -2.55 -11.63
C LEU A 82 -15.49 -1.80 -10.79
N LEU A 83 -14.71 -2.51 -9.98
CA LEU A 83 -13.64 -1.94 -9.18
C LEU A 83 -12.34 -1.98 -9.97
N THR A 84 -11.78 -0.79 -10.21
CA THR A 84 -10.54 -0.65 -10.97
C THR A 84 -9.34 -1.11 -10.14
N PRO A 85 -8.53 -2.07 -10.62
CA PRO A 85 -7.24 -2.40 -10.02
C PRO A 85 -6.27 -1.22 -10.07
N GLY A 86 -5.29 -1.19 -9.16
CA GLY A 86 -4.30 -0.13 -9.13
C GLY A 86 -3.01 -0.52 -8.43
N CYS A 87 -1.89 0.01 -8.89
CA CYS A 87 -0.58 -0.12 -8.26
C CYS A 87 -0.13 1.24 -7.72
N TYR A 88 0.40 1.24 -6.50
CA TYR A 88 0.75 2.44 -5.77
C TYR A 88 2.15 2.29 -5.19
N LYS A 89 2.99 3.31 -5.34
CA LYS A 89 4.30 3.33 -4.68
C LYS A 89 4.11 3.38 -3.17
N TYR A 90 4.93 2.64 -2.44
CA TYR A 90 4.89 2.62 -0.98
C TYR A 90 6.23 2.97 -0.34
N GLU A 91 6.17 3.52 0.87
CA GLU A 91 7.33 3.82 1.69
C GLU A 91 6.95 3.63 3.16
N PHE A 92 7.67 2.76 3.87
CA PHE A 92 7.53 2.62 5.32
C PHE A 92 8.35 3.70 6.03
N LEU A 93 7.70 4.38 6.97
CA LEU A 93 8.26 5.45 7.78
C LEU A 93 8.12 5.10 9.26
N GLU A 94 8.88 5.79 10.11
CA GLU A 94 8.79 5.68 11.57
C GLU A 94 8.78 4.23 12.09
N ASN A 95 9.77 3.43 11.67
CA ASN A 95 9.91 2.02 12.07
C ASN A 95 8.63 1.20 11.81
N TYR A 96 8.12 1.28 10.58
CA TYR A 96 6.94 0.53 10.09
C TYR A 96 5.61 0.92 10.75
N THR A 97 5.54 2.07 11.43
CA THR A 97 4.28 2.56 12.02
C THR A 97 3.50 3.48 11.11
N ILE A 98 4.13 4.01 10.06
CA ILE A 98 3.49 4.83 9.03
C ILE A 98 3.80 4.22 7.65
N LEU A 99 2.78 4.07 6.82
CA LEU A 99 2.89 3.66 5.43
C LEU A 99 2.44 4.83 4.55
N LYS A 100 3.37 5.40 3.80
CA LYS A 100 3.08 6.39 2.78
C LYS A 100 2.78 5.67 1.48
N VAL A 101 1.63 5.97 0.88
CA VAL A 101 1.17 5.40 -0.39
C VAL A 101 0.99 6.53 -1.38
N SER A 102 1.46 6.37 -2.62
CA SER A 102 1.44 7.44 -3.62
C SER A 102 1.13 6.96 -5.04
N TYR A 103 0.46 7.83 -5.80
CA TYR A 103 0.14 7.66 -7.22
C TYR A 103 0.16 9.01 -7.92
N GLY A 104 1.11 9.19 -8.83
CA GLY A 104 1.36 10.50 -9.44
C GLY A 104 1.76 11.55 -8.39
N ASP A 105 1.01 12.65 -8.34
CA ASP A 105 1.14 13.74 -7.37
C ASP A 105 0.33 13.53 -6.08
N GLN A 106 -0.48 12.46 -6.01
CA GLN A 106 -1.32 12.16 -4.86
C GLN A 106 -0.58 11.31 -3.83
N VAL A 107 -0.71 11.69 -2.56
CA VAL A 107 -0.10 10.99 -1.43
C VAL A 107 -1.15 10.77 -0.34
N ALA A 108 -1.14 9.57 0.23
CA ALA A 108 -1.89 9.20 1.43
C ALA A 108 -0.96 8.62 2.48
N TYR A 109 -1.22 8.92 3.75
CA TYR A 109 -0.49 8.36 4.88
C TYR A 109 -1.41 7.45 5.68
N TRP A 110 -1.01 6.19 5.83
CA TRP A 110 -1.72 5.20 6.62
C TRP A 110 -0.93 4.95 7.90
N TYR A 111 -1.63 4.85 9.02
CA TYR A 111 -1.06 4.73 10.35
C TYR A 111 -1.38 3.35 10.91
N LYS A 112 -0.36 2.62 11.35
CA LYS A 112 -0.52 1.30 11.94
C LYS A 112 -1.35 1.44 13.23
N VAL A 113 -2.41 0.66 13.34
CA VAL A 113 -3.14 0.54 14.59
C VAL A 113 -2.37 -0.49 15.41
N LYS A 114 -1.76 -0.03 16.51
CA LYS A 114 -1.05 -0.93 17.42
C LYS A 114 -2.04 -1.93 18.01
N ASP A 115 -1.66 -3.20 18.01
CA ASP A 115 -2.20 -4.19 18.96
C ASP A 115 -1.70 -3.90 20.38
#